data_AF-A0A954L208-F1
#
_entry.id   AF-A0A954L208-F1
#
_cell.length_a   1.000
_cell.length_b   1.000
_cell.length_c   1.000
_cell.angle_alpha   90.00
_cell.angle_beta   90.00
_cell.angle_gamma   90.00
#
_symmetry.space_group_name_H-M   'P 1'
#
loop_
_entity.id
_entity.type
_entity.pdbx_description
1 polymer ?
#
loop_
_entity_poly.entity_id
_entity_poly.type
_entity_poly.pdbx_seq_one_letter_code
_entity_poly.pdbx_strand_id
1 'polypeptide(L)'
;MLESLIDSLSVASSHQPGVNERPAALLWADPRGEWRPLVPLLRERMPHLLTLGEYDPQTRTGPAIWLKCVIARQIDETPIADDVVPIIYMPDIRRQDLRAGDECPVPLRPLVELQYRGAVWTQKNGRDWTIEAFLVSEQALDLDVSRDASTRRSIDASLTVLAETPISQLKGRRLEAEDFDRLVVGDHPRELLTWMNSPVDVQKRFQEAGKWHAFRNRCRSDFNFDPEADGDTVAGESFGLQESDVWAALWRRYCESPGLYPNIPELLIRSKPSGGKLIYDKESWPDENDAAEQSLL
;
A
#
# COMPACT_ATOMS: atom_id res chain seq x y z
N MET A 1 -3.95 0.82 -3.12
CA MET A 1 -4.28 2.26 -3.29
C MET A 1 -3.27 2.98 -4.19
N LEU A 2 -1.98 2.68 -4.07
CA LEU A 2 -0.88 3.32 -4.81
C LEU A 2 -1.07 3.28 -6.34
N GLU A 3 -1.47 2.12 -6.90
CA GLU A 3 -1.74 2.00 -8.33
C GLU A 3 -2.83 2.97 -8.80
N SER A 4 -3.97 3.02 -8.09
CA SER A 4 -5.06 3.93 -8.46
C SER A 4 -4.66 5.41 -8.35
N LEU A 5 -3.73 5.75 -7.46
CA LEU A 5 -3.17 7.11 -7.38
C LEU A 5 -2.31 7.42 -8.60
N ILE A 6 -1.42 6.50 -8.99
CA ILE A 6 -0.58 6.61 -10.19
C ILE A 6 -1.45 6.74 -11.44
N ASP A 7 -2.49 5.91 -11.56
CA ASP A 7 -3.46 5.96 -12.65
C ASP A 7 -4.20 7.30 -12.67
N SER A 8 -4.67 7.78 -11.51
CA SER A 8 -5.36 9.06 -11.40
C SER A 8 -4.49 10.24 -11.83
N LEU A 9 -3.22 10.25 -11.42
CA LEU A 9 -2.24 11.26 -11.83
C LEU A 9 -1.94 11.17 -13.33
N SER A 10 -1.81 9.95 -13.87
CA SER A 10 -1.54 9.71 -15.30
C SER A 10 -2.72 10.11 -16.19
N VAL A 11 -3.95 9.85 -15.75
CA VAL A 11 -5.16 10.32 -16.44
C VAL A 11 -5.23 11.84 -16.41
N ALA A 12 -4.90 12.47 -15.29
CA ALA A 12 -4.93 13.93 -15.16
C ALA A 12 -3.82 14.64 -15.96
N SER A 13 -2.71 13.96 -16.25
CA SER A 13 -1.65 14.47 -17.12
C SER A 13 -1.86 14.15 -18.60
N SER A 14 -2.85 13.31 -18.94
CA SER A 14 -3.15 12.92 -20.31
C SER A 14 -3.72 14.08 -21.13
N HIS A 15 -3.51 14.03 -22.45
CA HIS A 15 -4.07 14.97 -23.41
C HIS A 15 -4.53 14.21 -24.66
N GLN A 16 -5.47 14.80 -25.40
CA GLN A 16 -5.94 14.25 -26.67
C GLN A 16 -5.38 15.09 -27.83
N PRO A 17 -4.47 14.55 -28.65
CA PRO A 17 -3.94 15.24 -29.82
C PRO A 17 -5.08 15.71 -30.74
N GLY A 18 -5.05 16.98 -31.11
CA GLY A 18 -6.09 17.60 -31.95
C GLY A 18 -7.31 18.14 -31.20
N VAL A 19 -7.42 17.89 -29.89
CA VAL A 19 -8.45 18.53 -29.04
C VAL A 19 -7.79 19.58 -28.15
N ASN A 20 -6.75 19.21 -27.39
CA ASN A 20 -6.04 20.10 -26.48
C ASN A 20 -4.52 19.94 -26.63
N GLU A 21 -3.78 21.02 -26.38
CA GLU A 21 -2.32 20.98 -26.31
C GLU A 21 -1.85 20.18 -25.08
N ARG A 22 -0.69 19.54 -25.19
CA ARG A 22 -0.10 18.81 -24.08
C ARG A 22 0.27 19.77 -22.94
N PRO A 23 -0.13 19.47 -21.69
CA PRO A 23 0.24 20.32 -20.56
C PRO A 23 1.75 20.29 -20.32
N ALA A 24 2.32 21.45 -19.98
CA ALA A 24 3.73 21.56 -19.66
C ALA A 24 4.11 20.81 -18.38
N ALA A 25 3.19 20.75 -17.42
CA ALA A 25 3.30 19.98 -16.18
C ALA A 25 1.92 19.74 -15.58
N LEU A 26 1.78 18.70 -14.75
CA LEU A 26 0.64 18.51 -13.86
C LEU A 26 0.96 19.11 -12.49
N LEU A 27 0.13 20.05 -12.03
CA LEU A 27 0.22 20.65 -10.70
C LEU A 27 -0.59 19.84 -9.69
N TRP A 28 0.09 19.38 -8.64
CA TRP A 28 -0.51 18.69 -7.51
C TRP A 28 -0.30 19.53 -6.25
N ALA A 29 -1.33 20.31 -5.90
CA ALA A 29 -1.37 21.08 -4.66
C ALA A 29 -1.80 20.19 -3.48
N ASP A 30 -1.11 20.32 -2.36
CA ASP A 30 -1.43 19.61 -1.12
C ASP A 30 -1.29 20.55 0.08
N PRO A 31 -2.34 21.34 0.38
CA PRO A 31 -2.30 22.39 1.40
C PRO A 31 -1.94 21.93 2.83
N ARG A 32 -2.05 20.64 3.09
CA ARG A 32 -1.82 20.03 4.42
C ARG A 32 -0.64 19.06 4.43
N GLY A 33 -0.02 18.82 3.27
CA GLY A 33 1.07 17.86 3.16
C GLY A 33 0.63 16.41 3.46
N GLU A 34 -0.66 16.07 3.32
CA GLU A 34 -1.19 14.75 3.67
C GLU A 34 -0.55 13.64 2.82
N TRP A 35 -0.13 13.95 1.60
CA TRP A 35 0.46 12.99 0.67
C TRP A 35 1.97 12.80 0.82
N ARG A 36 2.65 13.63 1.62
CA ARG A 36 4.11 13.60 1.81
C ARG A 36 4.66 12.20 2.09
N PRO A 37 4.04 11.37 2.97
CA PRO A 37 4.57 10.04 3.28
C PRO A 37 4.62 9.09 2.07
N LEU A 38 3.79 9.31 1.04
CA LEU A 38 3.73 8.47 -0.16
C LEU A 38 4.68 8.91 -1.27
N VAL A 39 5.24 10.12 -1.18
CA VAL A 39 6.12 10.67 -2.22
C VAL A 39 7.34 9.78 -2.49
N PRO A 40 8.05 9.21 -1.50
CA PRO A 40 9.17 8.31 -1.77
C PRO A 40 8.76 7.10 -2.61
N LEU A 41 7.66 6.43 -2.24
CA LEU A 41 7.12 5.27 -2.95
C LEU A 41 6.69 5.62 -4.38
N LEU A 42 6.01 6.76 -4.55
CA LEU A 42 5.59 7.23 -5.87
C LEU A 42 6.78 7.54 -6.77
N ARG A 43 7.86 8.10 -6.21
CA ARG A 43 9.03 8.53 -6.98
C ARG A 43 9.83 7.36 -7.56
N GLU A 44 9.76 6.19 -6.93
CA GLU A 44 10.32 4.95 -7.48
C GLU A 44 9.58 4.50 -8.74
N ARG A 45 8.26 4.73 -8.79
CA ARG A 45 7.39 4.29 -9.90
C ARG A 45 7.12 5.37 -10.94
N MET A 46 7.26 6.64 -10.58
CA MET A 46 7.00 7.80 -11.42
C MET A 46 8.27 8.66 -11.50
N PRO A 47 9.18 8.37 -12.45
CA PRO A 47 10.45 9.08 -12.51
C PRO A 47 10.35 10.58 -12.79
N HIS A 48 9.20 11.00 -13.30
CA HIS A 48 8.83 12.37 -13.65
C HIS A 48 8.09 13.13 -12.53
N LEU A 49 7.98 12.54 -11.33
CA LEU A 49 7.49 13.21 -10.13
C LEU A 49 8.59 14.09 -9.51
N LEU A 50 8.34 15.39 -9.54
CA LEU A 50 9.17 16.44 -8.96
C LEU A 50 8.51 16.96 -7.68
N THR A 51 9.32 17.42 -6.72
CA THR A 51 8.81 17.97 -5.46
C THR A 51 9.28 19.41 -5.27
N LEU A 52 8.35 20.31 -4.95
CA LEU A 52 8.68 21.67 -4.52
C LEU A 52 9.24 21.64 -3.10
N GLY A 53 10.44 22.19 -2.90
CA GLY A 53 11.10 22.21 -1.59
C GLY A 53 12.51 22.79 -1.64
N GLU A 54 13.32 22.44 -0.64
CA GLU A 54 14.75 22.75 -0.65
C GLU A 54 15.47 21.97 -1.76
N TYR A 55 16.57 22.53 -2.27
CA TYR A 55 17.31 21.95 -3.39
C TYR A 55 17.97 20.62 -3.02
N ASP A 56 17.45 19.54 -3.59
CA ASP A 56 17.98 18.18 -3.50
C ASP A 56 17.65 17.40 -4.78
N PRO A 57 18.53 17.47 -5.81
CA PRO A 57 18.33 16.77 -7.07
C PRO A 57 18.26 15.25 -6.95
N GLN A 58 18.89 14.64 -5.94
CA GLN A 58 18.88 13.18 -5.76
C GLN A 58 17.46 12.69 -5.49
N THR A 59 16.70 13.48 -4.73
CA THR A 59 15.28 13.23 -4.51
C THR A 59 14.38 13.98 -5.49
N ARG A 60 14.92 14.58 -6.57
CA ARG A 60 14.14 15.40 -7.51
C ARG A 60 13.32 16.50 -6.82
N THR A 61 13.88 17.05 -5.75
CA THR A 61 13.28 18.12 -4.96
C THR A 61 14.02 19.42 -5.22
N GLY A 62 13.29 20.53 -5.35
CA GLY A 62 13.96 21.82 -5.41
C GLY A 62 13.04 23.01 -5.46
N PRO A 63 13.62 24.23 -5.43
CA PRO A 63 12.85 25.45 -5.44
C PRO A 63 12.15 25.63 -6.79
N ALA A 64 11.10 26.46 -6.80
CA ALA A 64 10.30 26.74 -8.00
C ALA A 64 11.13 27.12 -9.25
N ILE A 65 12.21 27.89 -9.06
CA ILE A 65 13.08 28.27 -10.18
C ILE A 65 13.81 27.06 -10.77
N TRP A 66 14.27 26.13 -9.93
CA TRP A 66 14.91 24.90 -10.38
C TRP A 66 13.90 24.01 -11.10
N LEU A 67 12.71 23.82 -10.52
CA LEU A 67 11.63 23.07 -11.16
C LEU A 67 11.25 23.62 -12.53
N LYS A 68 11.18 24.95 -12.66
CA LYS A 68 10.94 25.61 -13.95
C LYS A 68 12.00 25.25 -14.99
N CYS A 69 13.27 25.23 -14.60
CA CYS A 69 14.37 24.85 -15.49
C CYS A 69 14.31 23.36 -15.88
N VAL A 70 13.97 22.47 -14.94
CA VAL A 70 13.76 21.04 -15.21
C VAL A 70 12.64 20.83 -16.24
N ILE A 71 11.50 21.50 -16.07
CA ILE A 71 10.35 21.39 -16.98
C ILE A 71 10.67 21.97 -18.36
N ALA A 72 11.47 23.03 -18.41
CA ALA A 72 12.01 23.61 -19.64
C ALA A 72 13.14 22.79 -20.28
N ARG A 73 13.50 21.62 -19.69
CA ARG A 73 14.56 20.72 -20.15
C ARG A 73 15.92 21.41 -20.32
N GLN A 74 16.24 22.29 -19.38
CA GLN A 74 17.52 23.01 -19.35
C GLN A 74 18.52 22.38 -18.35
N ILE A 75 18.17 21.25 -17.75
CA ILE A 75 18.93 20.56 -16.69
C ILE A 75 19.01 19.09 -17.10
N ASP A 76 20.23 18.62 -17.40
CA ASP A 76 20.48 17.26 -17.88
C ASP A 76 20.43 16.23 -16.75
N GLU A 77 20.61 16.66 -15.50
CA GLU A 77 20.68 15.79 -14.32
C GLU A 77 19.33 15.15 -13.92
N THR A 78 18.23 15.55 -14.54
CA THR A 78 16.88 15.00 -14.30
C THR A 78 16.23 14.54 -15.61
N PRO A 79 16.59 13.36 -16.14
CA PRO A 79 16.09 12.90 -17.42
C PRO A 79 14.61 12.49 -17.30
N ILE A 80 13.72 13.42 -17.65
CA ILE A 80 12.31 13.14 -17.92
C ILE A 80 12.19 12.92 -19.43
N ALA A 81 11.62 11.77 -19.82
CA ALA A 81 11.46 11.44 -21.23
C ALA A 81 10.63 12.50 -21.98
N ASP A 82 10.93 12.71 -23.26
CA ASP A 82 10.38 13.82 -24.03
C ASP A 82 8.84 13.76 -24.18
N ASP A 83 8.28 12.57 -24.12
CA ASP A 83 6.86 12.26 -24.24
C ASP A 83 6.11 12.23 -22.89
N VAL A 84 6.82 12.35 -21.76
CA VAL A 84 6.24 12.31 -20.41
C VAL A 84 5.97 13.69 -19.82
N VAL A 85 4.75 13.93 -19.33
CA VAL A 85 4.38 15.19 -18.66
C VAL A 85 4.92 15.16 -17.22
N PRO A 86 5.76 16.12 -16.79
CA PRO A 86 6.24 16.17 -15.41
C PRO A 86 5.10 16.47 -14.42
N ILE A 87 5.19 15.89 -13.23
CA ILE A 87 4.26 16.16 -12.12
C ILE A 87 4.99 16.98 -11.08
N ILE A 88 4.42 18.10 -10.64
CA ILE A 88 4.95 18.91 -9.54
C ILE A 88 4.07 18.71 -8.32
N TYR A 89 4.58 17.96 -7.36
CA TYR A 89 4.00 17.88 -6.03
C TYR A 89 4.42 19.11 -5.21
N MET A 90 3.43 19.85 -4.70
CA MET A 90 3.61 21.09 -3.95
C MET A 90 3.01 20.95 -2.55
N PRO A 91 3.79 20.41 -1.60
CA PRO A 91 3.31 20.24 -0.24
C PRO A 91 3.17 21.61 0.47
N ASP A 92 2.16 21.73 1.32
CA ASP A 92 1.74 22.93 2.07
C ASP A 92 1.31 24.12 1.20
N ILE A 93 1.21 23.94 -0.12
CA ILE A 93 0.81 24.99 -1.05
C ILE A 93 -0.62 24.79 -1.48
N ARG A 94 -1.41 25.88 -1.45
CA ARG A 94 -2.74 25.92 -2.04
C ARG A 94 -2.61 26.33 -3.49
N ARG A 95 -3.47 25.77 -4.35
CA ARG A 95 -3.62 26.27 -5.72
C ARG A 95 -3.97 27.76 -5.78
N GLN A 96 -4.69 28.27 -4.78
CA GLN A 96 -5.04 29.69 -4.68
C GLN A 96 -3.82 30.59 -4.52
N ASP A 97 -2.74 30.11 -3.90
CA ASP A 97 -1.52 30.89 -3.69
C ASP A 97 -0.86 31.25 -5.02
N LEU A 98 -0.91 30.33 -6.00
CA LEU A 98 -0.45 30.60 -7.37
C LEU A 98 -1.38 31.58 -8.09
N ARG A 99 -2.68 31.61 -7.78
CA ARG A 99 -3.69 32.49 -8.40
C ARG A 99 -3.75 33.89 -7.80
N ALA A 100 -3.04 34.15 -6.71
CA ALA A 100 -3.17 35.36 -5.93
C ALA A 100 -2.60 36.62 -6.60
N GLY A 101 -2.19 36.56 -7.87
CA GLY A 101 -1.67 37.71 -8.62
C GLY A 101 -0.46 38.31 -7.92
N ASP A 102 -0.56 39.59 -7.53
CA ASP A 102 0.50 40.32 -6.82
C ASP A 102 0.78 39.78 -5.41
N GLU A 103 -0.22 39.15 -4.78
CA GLU A 103 -0.10 38.53 -3.46
C GLU A 103 0.53 37.13 -3.51
N CYS A 104 0.83 36.60 -4.71
CA CYS A 104 1.51 35.32 -4.86
C CYS A 104 2.91 35.35 -4.19
N PRO A 105 3.20 34.40 -3.28
CA PRO A 105 4.48 34.31 -2.59
C PRO A 105 5.66 34.31 -3.57
N VAL A 106 6.68 35.14 -3.30
CA VAL A 106 7.85 35.29 -4.17
C VAL A 106 8.48 33.96 -4.58
N PRO A 107 8.66 32.96 -3.67
CA PRO A 107 9.22 31.67 -4.05
C PRO A 107 8.38 30.88 -5.04
N LEU A 108 7.07 31.10 -5.15
CA LEU A 108 6.17 30.36 -6.04
C LEU A 108 6.00 31.00 -7.42
N ARG A 109 6.33 32.29 -7.55
CA ARG A 109 6.17 33.08 -8.79
C ARG A 109 6.72 32.40 -10.05
N PRO A 110 7.86 31.68 -10.03
CA PRO A 110 8.34 30.98 -11.22
C PRO A 110 7.35 29.96 -11.81
N LEU A 111 6.47 29.38 -10.97
CA LEU A 111 5.48 28.36 -11.37
C LEU A 111 4.10 28.95 -11.75
N VAL A 112 3.87 30.26 -11.56
CA VAL A 112 2.56 30.89 -11.82
C VAL A 112 2.08 30.68 -13.25
N GLU A 113 3.00 30.64 -14.20
CA GLU A 113 2.72 30.44 -15.63
C GLU A 113 2.11 29.06 -15.93
N LEU A 114 2.43 28.04 -15.12
CA LEU A 114 1.90 26.67 -15.25
C LEU A 114 0.40 26.58 -14.98
N GLN A 115 -0.22 27.63 -14.44
CA GLN A 115 -1.67 27.69 -14.30
C GLN A 115 -2.40 27.85 -15.63
N TYR A 116 -1.70 28.35 -16.65
CA TYR A 116 -2.27 28.60 -17.97
C TYR A 116 -1.88 27.53 -18.98
N ARG A 117 -0.66 26.98 -18.87
CA ARG A 117 -0.15 25.95 -19.77
C ARG A 117 -0.03 24.54 -19.18
N GLY A 118 -0.28 24.39 -17.88
CA GLY A 118 -0.25 23.11 -17.18
C GLY A 118 -1.65 22.56 -16.94
N ALA A 119 -1.70 21.35 -16.41
CA ALA A 119 -2.91 20.72 -15.90
C ALA A 119 -2.92 20.77 -14.37
N VAL A 120 -4.08 20.55 -13.74
CA VAL A 120 -4.20 20.52 -12.28
C VAL A 120 -4.91 19.24 -11.86
N TRP A 121 -4.30 18.50 -10.93
CA TRP A 121 -4.94 17.33 -10.33
C TRP A 121 -5.94 17.76 -9.26
N THR A 122 -7.23 17.76 -9.60
CA THR A 122 -8.34 18.17 -8.71
C THR A 122 -9.54 17.25 -8.90
N GLN A 123 -10.45 17.27 -7.94
CA GLN A 123 -11.77 16.64 -8.07
C GLN A 123 -12.61 17.37 -9.13
N LYS A 124 -13.69 16.75 -9.65
CA LYS A 124 -14.63 17.41 -10.59
C LYS A 124 -15.21 18.74 -10.07
N ASN A 125 -15.32 18.90 -8.75
CA ASN A 125 -15.80 20.13 -8.12
C ASN A 125 -14.70 21.21 -7.96
N GLY A 126 -13.48 20.95 -8.43
CA GLY A 126 -12.34 21.85 -8.38
C GLY A 126 -11.63 21.94 -7.02
N ARG A 127 -11.99 21.10 -6.05
CA ARG A 127 -11.27 20.96 -4.77
C ARG A 127 -10.04 20.07 -4.93
N ASP A 128 -9.04 20.31 -4.09
CA ASP A 128 -7.84 19.48 -4.00
C ASP A 128 -8.20 18.08 -3.47
N TRP A 129 -7.40 17.08 -3.84
CA TRP A 129 -7.54 15.73 -3.33
C TRP A 129 -6.89 15.62 -1.94
N THR A 130 -7.68 15.37 -0.91
CA THR A 130 -7.21 14.90 0.41
C THR A 130 -7.16 13.37 0.42
N ILE A 131 -6.45 12.75 1.37
CA ILE A 131 -6.45 11.28 1.52
C ILE A 131 -7.87 10.74 1.72
N GLU A 132 -8.64 11.32 2.64
CA GLU A 132 -10.03 10.93 2.90
C GLU A 132 -10.89 11.01 1.63
N ALA A 133 -10.84 12.13 0.92
CA ALA A 133 -11.57 12.29 -0.34
C ALA A 133 -11.17 11.26 -1.40
N PHE A 134 -9.89 10.91 -1.52
CA PHE A 134 -9.42 9.91 -2.47
C PHE A 134 -9.90 8.50 -2.13
N LEU A 135 -10.00 8.16 -0.84
CA LEU A 135 -10.57 6.90 -0.38
C LEU A 135 -12.06 6.80 -0.67
N VAL A 136 -12.83 7.87 -0.42
CA VAL A 136 -14.30 7.80 -0.41
C VAL A 136 -14.97 8.21 -1.73
N SER A 137 -14.29 8.96 -2.60
CA SER A 137 -14.90 9.47 -3.83
C SER A 137 -15.12 8.36 -4.86
N GLU A 138 -16.30 8.37 -5.50
CA GLU A 138 -16.63 7.56 -6.69
C GLU A 138 -15.67 7.79 -7.86
N GLN A 139 -14.99 8.95 -7.90
CA GLN A 139 -13.98 9.28 -8.93
C GLN A 139 -12.61 8.64 -8.65
N ALA A 140 -12.46 7.97 -7.52
CA ALA A 140 -11.21 7.36 -7.06
C ALA A 140 -11.47 5.93 -6.54
N LEU A 141 -11.35 5.68 -5.24
CA LEU A 141 -11.39 4.31 -4.70
C LEU A 141 -12.79 3.81 -4.31
N ASP A 142 -13.73 4.73 -4.11
CA ASP A 142 -15.14 4.43 -3.78
C ASP A 142 -15.29 3.48 -2.58
N LEU A 143 -14.61 3.80 -1.47
CA LEU A 143 -14.66 3.04 -0.23
C LEU A 143 -15.68 3.66 0.75
N ASP A 144 -16.39 2.81 1.49
CA ASP A 144 -17.20 3.25 2.62
C ASP A 144 -16.29 3.41 3.85
N VAL A 145 -15.95 4.66 4.21
CA VAL A 145 -15.02 4.98 5.30
C VAL A 145 -15.69 5.91 6.31
N SER A 146 -15.55 5.61 7.60
CA SER A 146 -15.98 6.51 8.66
C SER A 146 -15.18 7.83 8.62
N ARG A 147 -15.86 8.95 8.84
CA ARG A 147 -15.29 10.30 8.72
C ARG A 147 -15.06 10.97 10.08
N ASP A 148 -15.01 10.19 11.14
CA ASP A 148 -14.70 10.68 12.48
C ASP A 148 -13.19 10.95 12.66
N ALA A 149 -12.85 11.69 13.71
CA ALA A 149 -11.48 12.10 13.98
C ALA A 149 -10.57 10.93 14.42
N SER A 150 -11.13 9.80 14.88
CA SER A 150 -10.36 8.61 15.18
C SER A 150 -9.91 7.94 13.88
N THR A 151 -10.85 7.70 12.97
CA THR A 151 -10.56 7.07 11.68
C THR A 151 -9.57 7.87 10.85
N ARG A 152 -9.67 9.20 10.81
CA ARG A 152 -8.67 10.06 10.14
C ARG A 152 -7.26 9.84 10.69
N ARG A 153 -7.10 9.81 12.01
CA ARG A 153 -5.79 9.60 12.65
C ARG A 153 -5.21 8.23 12.32
N SER A 154 -6.05 7.19 12.30
CA SER A 154 -5.64 5.84 11.93
C SER A 154 -5.27 5.73 10.43
N ILE A 155 -5.99 6.43 9.54
CA ILE A 155 -5.62 6.54 8.12
C ILE A 155 -4.23 7.18 7.98
N ASP A 156 -4.00 8.33 8.62
CA ASP A 156 -2.72 9.04 8.52
C ASP A 156 -1.56 8.17 9.05
N ALA A 157 -1.77 7.49 10.18
CA ALA A 157 -0.79 6.57 10.77
C ALA A 157 -0.52 5.32 9.91
N SER A 158 -1.50 4.89 9.12
CA SER A 158 -1.42 3.69 8.29
C SER A 158 -1.08 3.95 6.83
N LEU A 159 -0.95 5.21 6.42
CA LEU A 159 -0.97 5.63 5.03
C LEU A 159 0.00 4.86 4.13
N THR A 160 1.24 4.65 4.60
CA THR A 160 2.26 3.91 3.84
C THR A 160 1.86 2.45 3.60
N VAL A 161 1.31 1.77 4.62
CA VAL A 161 0.85 0.37 4.48
C VAL A 161 -0.44 0.31 3.68
N LEU A 162 -1.35 1.24 3.91
CA LEU A 162 -2.61 1.39 3.19
C LEU A 162 -2.37 1.57 1.68
N ALA A 163 -1.33 2.31 1.30
CA ALA A 163 -0.97 2.52 -0.11
C ALA A 163 -0.73 1.19 -0.84
N GLU A 164 -0.03 0.26 -0.19
CA GLU A 164 0.32 -1.06 -0.73
C GLU A 164 -0.78 -2.12 -0.51
N THR A 165 -1.77 -1.83 0.33
CA THR A 165 -2.87 -2.75 0.63
C THR A 165 -3.76 -2.95 -0.62
N PRO A 166 -4.08 -4.21 -1.00
CA PRO A 166 -4.99 -4.51 -2.09
C PRO A 166 -6.39 -3.93 -1.85
N ILE A 167 -6.93 -3.22 -2.84
CA ILE A 167 -8.24 -2.54 -2.73
C ILE A 167 -9.37 -3.53 -2.46
N SER A 168 -9.26 -4.77 -2.94
CA SER A 168 -10.23 -5.84 -2.69
C SER A 168 -10.43 -6.15 -1.20
N GLN A 169 -9.41 -5.94 -0.35
CA GLN A 169 -9.51 -6.16 1.10
C GLN A 169 -10.26 -5.03 1.83
N LEU A 170 -10.42 -3.89 1.16
CA LEU A 170 -11.01 -2.67 1.71
C LEU A 170 -12.46 -2.44 1.24
N LYS A 171 -12.90 -3.15 0.18
CA LYS A 171 -14.24 -3.02 -0.40
C LYS A 171 -15.27 -3.91 0.27
N GLY A 172 -16.55 -3.55 0.10
CA GLY A 172 -17.70 -4.35 0.51
C GLY A 172 -18.07 -4.24 2.00
N ARG A 173 -17.39 -3.38 2.76
CA ARG A 173 -17.69 -3.11 4.17
C ARG A 173 -17.35 -1.66 4.52
N ARG A 174 -17.93 -1.18 5.62
CA ARG A 174 -17.57 0.10 6.22
C ARG A 174 -16.25 -0.03 6.97
N LEU A 175 -15.29 0.84 6.66
CA LEU A 175 -13.97 0.89 7.28
C LEU A 175 -13.96 1.92 8.42
N GLU A 176 -13.46 1.50 9.57
CA GLU A 176 -13.35 2.33 10.77
C GLU A 176 -11.90 2.41 11.26
N ALA A 177 -11.65 3.16 12.33
CA ALA A 177 -10.30 3.37 12.85
C ALA A 177 -9.54 2.06 13.08
N GLU A 178 -10.22 1.06 13.66
CA GLU A 178 -9.63 -0.24 13.97
C GLU A 178 -9.13 -0.99 12.72
N ASP A 179 -9.80 -0.84 11.58
CA ASP A 179 -9.37 -1.49 10.34
C ASP A 179 -8.03 -0.96 9.86
N PHE A 180 -7.82 0.36 9.94
CA PHE A 180 -6.56 1.00 9.57
C PHE A 180 -5.47 0.75 10.61
N ASP A 181 -5.81 0.74 11.91
CA ASP A 181 -4.87 0.40 12.97
C ASP A 181 -4.34 -1.04 12.80
N ARG A 182 -5.22 -1.99 12.42
CA ARG A 182 -4.81 -3.38 12.12
C ARG A 182 -3.81 -3.47 10.97
N LEU A 183 -3.87 -2.58 9.97
CA LEU A 183 -2.87 -2.56 8.88
C LEU A 183 -1.47 -2.21 9.40
N VAL A 184 -1.37 -1.29 10.36
CA VAL A 184 -0.08 -0.83 10.93
C VAL A 184 0.52 -1.86 11.88
N VAL A 185 -0.34 -2.58 12.61
CA VAL A 185 0.07 -3.49 13.69
C VAL A 185 0.81 -4.74 13.19
N GLY A 186 0.92 -4.93 11.87
CA GLY A 186 1.77 -5.95 11.25
C GLY A 186 0.96 -6.95 10.44
N ASP A 187 1.61 -7.48 9.41
CA ASP A 187 1.05 -8.49 8.53
C ASP A 187 0.94 -9.83 9.27
N HIS A 188 -0.07 -9.92 10.14
CA HIS A 188 -0.26 -11.04 11.04
C HIS A 188 -0.30 -12.41 10.34
N PRO A 189 -0.98 -12.56 9.18
CA PRO A 189 -0.92 -13.81 8.41
C PRO A 189 0.50 -14.17 7.98
N ARG A 190 1.30 -13.21 7.52
CA ARG A 190 2.71 -13.45 7.18
C ARG A 190 3.55 -13.76 8.40
N GLU A 191 3.35 -13.06 9.51
CA GLU A 191 4.04 -13.35 10.76
C GLU A 191 3.70 -14.75 11.29
N LEU A 192 2.44 -15.18 11.14
CA LEU A 192 2.00 -16.53 11.48
C LEU A 192 2.62 -17.59 10.58
N LEU A 193 2.62 -17.40 9.24
CA LEU A 193 3.32 -18.31 8.31
C LEU A 193 4.83 -18.37 8.59
N THR A 194 5.43 -17.21 8.89
CA THR A 194 6.85 -17.12 9.26
C THR A 194 7.13 -17.88 10.54
N TRP A 195 6.26 -17.73 11.55
CA TRP A 195 6.35 -18.49 12.80
C TRP A 195 6.14 -19.98 12.58
N MET A 196 5.11 -20.42 11.85
CA MET A 196 4.87 -21.82 11.51
C MET A 196 6.05 -22.47 10.77
N ASN A 197 6.72 -21.72 9.89
CA ASN A 197 7.91 -22.17 9.19
C ASN A 197 9.13 -22.34 10.10
N SER A 198 9.25 -21.58 11.19
CA SER A 198 10.39 -21.65 12.11
C SER A 198 9.98 -21.25 13.54
N PRO A 199 9.22 -22.09 14.27
CA PRO A 199 8.54 -21.68 15.50
C PRO A 199 9.52 -21.23 16.59
N VAL A 200 10.60 -21.98 16.79
CA VAL A 200 11.61 -21.72 17.83
C VAL A 200 12.37 -20.42 17.57
N ASP A 201 12.88 -20.23 16.35
CA ASP A 201 13.69 -19.06 16.01
C ASP A 201 12.87 -17.77 15.97
N VAL A 202 11.65 -17.83 15.42
CA VAL A 202 10.77 -16.68 15.32
C VAL A 202 10.21 -16.28 16.68
N GLN A 203 9.86 -17.26 17.52
CA GLN A 203 9.46 -16.99 18.91
C GLN A 203 10.57 -16.26 19.65
N LYS A 204 11.82 -16.77 19.58
CA LYS A 204 12.98 -16.12 20.22
C LYS A 204 13.16 -14.68 19.72
N ARG A 205 13.16 -14.48 18.40
CA ARG A 205 13.29 -13.14 17.79
C ARG A 205 12.17 -12.18 18.23
N PHE A 206 10.94 -12.67 18.33
CA PHE A 206 9.80 -11.86 18.78
C PHE A 206 9.86 -11.55 20.27
N GLN A 207 10.40 -12.44 21.09
CA GLN A 207 10.66 -12.18 22.50
C GLN A 207 11.75 -11.11 22.67
N GLU A 208 12.87 -11.24 21.96
CA GLU A 208 13.96 -10.25 21.95
C GLU A 208 13.49 -8.86 21.47
N ALA A 209 12.59 -8.81 20.50
CA ALA A 209 11.98 -7.59 19.99
C ALA A 209 10.81 -7.06 20.86
N GLY A 210 10.44 -7.73 21.95
CA GLY A 210 9.30 -7.35 22.79
C GLY A 210 7.91 -7.51 22.14
N LYS A 211 7.82 -8.25 21.03
CA LYS A 211 6.60 -8.43 20.22
C LYS A 211 5.82 -9.70 20.53
N TRP A 212 6.41 -10.66 21.26
CA TRP A 212 5.82 -11.99 21.48
C TRP A 212 4.40 -11.95 22.08
N HIS A 213 4.19 -11.11 23.09
CA HIS A 213 2.88 -10.97 23.73
C HIS A 213 1.81 -10.42 22.77
N ALA A 214 2.16 -9.44 21.95
CA ALA A 214 1.23 -8.86 20.96
C ALA A 214 0.89 -9.87 19.86
N PHE A 215 1.87 -10.62 19.37
CA PHE A 215 1.67 -11.69 18.39
C PHE A 215 0.72 -12.77 18.91
N ARG A 216 0.91 -13.24 20.15
CA ARG A 216 0.01 -14.22 20.80
C ARG A 216 -1.42 -13.74 20.93
N ASN A 217 -1.62 -12.51 21.39
CA ASN A 217 -2.96 -11.95 21.52
C ASN A 217 -3.66 -11.83 20.16
N ARG A 218 -2.90 -11.54 19.11
CA ARG A 218 -3.43 -11.47 17.76
C ARG A 218 -3.81 -12.86 17.22
N CYS A 219 -2.99 -13.89 17.43
CA CYS A 219 -3.35 -15.27 17.09
C CYS A 219 -4.66 -15.71 17.77
N ARG A 220 -4.83 -15.37 19.06
CA ARG A 220 -6.05 -15.70 19.82
C ARG A 220 -7.28 -14.96 19.28
N SER A 221 -7.11 -13.70 18.90
CA SER A 221 -8.18 -12.86 18.34
C SER A 221 -8.62 -13.33 16.95
N ASP A 222 -7.65 -13.56 16.07
CA ASP A 222 -7.93 -13.70 14.63
C ASP A 222 -8.08 -15.16 14.20
N PHE A 223 -7.34 -16.07 14.86
CA PHE A 223 -7.29 -17.49 14.53
C PHE A 223 -7.86 -18.40 15.62
N ASN A 224 -8.30 -17.84 16.75
CA ASN A 224 -8.72 -18.58 17.94
C ASN A 224 -7.68 -19.64 18.38
N PHE A 225 -6.40 -19.27 18.29
CA PHE A 225 -5.23 -20.14 18.50
C PHE A 225 -4.16 -19.43 19.34
N ASP A 226 -3.47 -20.14 20.22
CA ASP A 226 -2.35 -19.61 21.00
C ASP A 226 -1.04 -20.35 20.70
N PRO A 227 -0.04 -19.70 20.06
CA PRO A 227 1.20 -20.35 19.67
C PRO A 227 2.07 -20.83 20.84
N GLU A 228 1.85 -20.35 22.07
CA GLU A 228 2.57 -20.84 23.25
C GLU A 228 1.87 -22.01 23.95
N ALA A 229 0.53 -22.01 23.98
CA ALA A 229 -0.25 -23.03 24.68
C ALA A 229 -0.54 -24.24 23.80
N ASP A 230 -0.87 -24.00 22.53
CA ASP A 230 -1.34 -25.02 21.59
C ASP A 230 -0.19 -25.59 20.74
N GLY A 231 0.84 -24.78 20.49
CA GLY A 231 2.04 -25.20 19.78
C GLY A 231 1.89 -25.26 18.25
N ASP A 232 3.00 -25.58 17.58
CA ASP A 232 3.12 -25.53 16.13
C ASP A 232 2.36 -26.65 15.41
N THR A 233 2.25 -27.84 16.02
CA THR A 233 1.48 -28.95 15.44
C THR A 233 -0.02 -28.67 15.37
N VAL A 234 -0.59 -27.99 16.38
CA VAL A 234 -2.01 -27.59 16.36
C VAL A 234 -2.25 -26.53 15.28
N ALA A 235 -1.34 -25.55 15.14
CA ALA A 235 -1.40 -24.61 14.01
C ALA A 235 -1.31 -25.31 12.66
N GLY A 236 -0.43 -26.32 12.53
CA GLY A 236 -0.32 -27.13 11.32
C GLY A 236 -1.59 -27.91 10.99
N GLU A 237 -2.26 -28.48 12.00
CA GLU A 237 -3.54 -29.17 11.83
C GLU A 237 -4.64 -28.21 11.37
N SER A 238 -4.86 -27.09 12.08
CA SER A 238 -5.88 -26.09 11.71
C SER A 238 -5.62 -25.48 10.33
N PHE A 239 -4.34 -25.29 9.97
CA PHE A 239 -3.91 -24.80 8.66
C PHE A 239 -4.17 -25.80 7.54
N GLY A 240 -3.77 -27.07 7.71
CA GLY A 240 -3.97 -28.12 6.70
C GLY A 240 -5.43 -28.52 6.55
N LEU A 241 -6.22 -28.45 7.64
CA LEU A 241 -7.67 -28.67 7.60
C LEU A 241 -8.45 -27.44 7.10
N GLN A 242 -7.80 -26.27 7.01
CA GLN A 242 -8.46 -25.00 6.71
C GLN A 242 -9.71 -24.80 7.59
N GLU A 243 -9.54 -24.97 8.90
CA GLU A 243 -10.62 -25.14 9.89
C GLU A 243 -11.63 -23.96 9.94
N SER A 244 -11.25 -22.79 9.44
CA SER A 244 -12.10 -21.61 9.31
C SER A 244 -11.76 -20.81 8.05
N ASP A 245 -12.62 -19.85 7.68
CA ASP A 245 -12.37 -18.95 6.54
C ASP A 245 -11.04 -18.18 6.65
N VAL A 246 -10.59 -17.90 7.88
CA VAL A 246 -9.31 -17.22 8.15
C VAL A 246 -8.13 -18.16 7.91
N TRP A 247 -8.23 -19.43 8.30
CA TRP A 247 -7.23 -20.46 7.99
C TRP A 247 -7.20 -20.79 6.48
N ALA A 248 -8.35 -20.84 5.81
CA ALA A 248 -8.44 -21.01 4.37
C ALA A 248 -7.84 -19.83 3.59
N ALA A 249 -7.99 -18.60 4.10
CA ALA A 249 -7.31 -17.42 3.56
C ALA A 249 -5.79 -17.49 3.74
N LEU A 250 -5.32 -17.96 4.90
CA LEU A 250 -3.90 -18.20 5.17
C LEU A 250 -3.32 -19.26 4.23
N TRP A 251 -4.06 -20.34 3.98
CA TRP A 251 -3.69 -21.41 3.04
C TRP A 251 -3.50 -20.89 1.61
N ARG A 252 -4.50 -20.16 1.08
CA ARG A 252 -4.41 -19.54 -0.26
C ARG A 252 -3.17 -18.66 -0.39
N ARG A 253 -2.86 -17.89 0.65
CA ARG A 253 -1.69 -17.03 0.70
C ARG A 253 -0.37 -17.81 0.72
N TYR A 254 -0.33 -18.96 1.37
CA TYR A 254 0.82 -19.86 1.29
C TYR A 254 0.99 -20.42 -0.14
N CYS A 255 -0.10 -20.86 -0.78
CA CYS A 255 -0.07 -21.39 -2.15
C CYS A 255 0.42 -20.37 -3.18
N GLU A 256 0.28 -19.06 -2.94
CA GLU A 256 0.83 -18.00 -3.79
C GLU A 256 2.37 -17.99 -3.81
N SER A 257 3.03 -18.43 -2.74
CA SER A 257 4.51 -18.41 -2.61
C SER A 257 5.03 -19.46 -1.62
N PRO A 258 4.83 -20.76 -1.88
CA PRO A 258 5.19 -21.83 -0.93
C PRO A 258 6.71 -21.92 -0.70
N GLY A 259 7.52 -21.54 -1.69
CA GLY A 259 8.98 -21.52 -1.59
C GLY A 259 9.55 -20.54 -0.55
N LEU A 260 8.75 -19.59 -0.04
CA LEU A 260 9.15 -18.73 1.07
C LEU A 260 9.10 -19.43 2.43
N TYR A 261 8.42 -20.57 2.51
CA TYR A 261 8.19 -21.30 3.75
C TYR A 261 8.54 -22.80 3.56
N PRO A 262 9.84 -23.12 3.39
CA PRO A 262 10.30 -24.45 3.02
C PRO A 262 10.01 -25.54 4.07
N ASN A 263 9.76 -25.17 5.33
CA ASN A 263 9.52 -26.12 6.42
C ASN A 263 8.03 -26.38 6.68
N ILE A 264 7.13 -25.64 6.02
CA ILE A 264 5.67 -25.86 6.16
C ILE A 264 5.23 -27.26 5.69
N PRO A 265 5.76 -27.84 4.59
CA PRO A 265 5.42 -29.20 4.19
C PRO A 265 5.75 -30.24 5.28
N GLU A 266 6.92 -30.13 5.91
CA GLU A 266 7.29 -31.01 7.02
C GLU A 266 6.39 -30.80 8.24
N LEU A 267 6.01 -29.55 8.53
CA LEU A 267 5.02 -29.21 9.54
C LEU A 267 3.66 -29.86 9.25
N LEU A 268 3.18 -29.86 8.01
CA LEU A 268 1.92 -30.51 7.64
C LEU A 268 2.02 -32.03 7.86
N ILE A 269 3.09 -32.68 7.42
CA ILE A 269 3.27 -34.13 7.62
C ILE A 269 3.19 -34.51 9.11
N ARG A 270 3.85 -33.77 10.00
CA ARG A 270 3.82 -34.04 11.45
C ARG A 270 2.50 -33.67 12.14
N SER A 271 1.70 -32.81 11.51
CA SER A 271 0.45 -32.27 12.10
C SER A 271 -0.79 -32.97 11.59
N LYS A 272 -0.61 -34.07 10.86
CA LYS A 272 -1.72 -34.83 10.28
C LYS A 272 -2.67 -35.34 11.38
N PRO A 273 -3.99 -35.09 11.26
CA PRO A 273 -4.95 -35.48 12.29
C PRO A 273 -4.92 -36.99 12.53
N SER A 274 -4.44 -37.39 13.71
CA SER A 274 -4.30 -38.78 14.10
C SER A 274 -5.51 -39.21 14.93
N GLY A 275 -6.60 -39.59 14.27
CA GLY A 275 -7.78 -40.14 14.93
C GLY A 275 -9.12 -39.72 14.33
N GLY A 276 -9.63 -40.48 13.36
CA GLY A 276 -11.06 -40.59 13.09
C GLY A 276 -11.77 -39.43 12.36
N LYS A 277 -11.12 -38.29 12.06
CA LYS A 277 -11.63 -37.33 11.06
C LYS A 277 -11.48 -37.97 9.67
N LEU A 278 -12.47 -38.75 9.26
CA LEU A 278 -12.48 -39.54 8.01
C LEU A 278 -12.77 -38.70 6.74
N ILE A 279 -13.06 -37.41 6.88
CA ILE A 279 -13.38 -36.51 5.76
C ILE A 279 -12.59 -35.21 5.96
N TYR A 280 -11.49 -35.07 5.23
CA TYR A 280 -10.73 -33.84 5.08
C TYR A 280 -10.17 -33.76 3.66
N ASP A 281 -9.86 -32.55 3.21
CA ASP A 281 -9.27 -32.34 1.89
C ASP A 281 -7.83 -32.90 1.86
N LYS A 282 -7.59 -33.87 0.98
CA LYS A 282 -6.31 -34.57 0.86
C LYS A 282 -5.25 -33.73 0.14
N GLU A 283 -5.65 -32.75 -0.68
CA GLU A 283 -4.73 -31.94 -1.49
C GLU A 283 -3.75 -31.12 -0.63
N SER A 284 -4.18 -30.77 0.59
CA SER A 284 -3.38 -29.98 1.53
C SER A 284 -2.30 -30.79 2.26
N TRP A 285 -2.23 -32.12 2.08
CA TRP A 285 -1.33 -33.02 2.80
C TRP A 285 -0.28 -33.63 1.87
N PRO A 286 1.01 -33.24 2.00
CA PRO A 286 2.06 -33.69 1.09
C PRO A 286 2.20 -35.21 0.97
N ASP A 287 2.02 -35.94 2.08
CA ASP A 287 2.15 -37.41 2.13
C ASP A 287 0.98 -38.15 1.46
N GLU A 288 -0.23 -37.59 1.46
CA GLU A 288 -1.36 -38.13 0.69
C GLU A 288 -1.16 -37.91 -0.82
N ASN A 289 -0.58 -36.76 -1.20
CA ASN A 289 -0.25 -36.44 -2.59
C ASN A 289 0.83 -37.41 -3.11
N ASP A 290 1.92 -37.62 -2.35
CA ASP A 290 2.98 -38.56 -2.72
C ASP A 290 2.45 -40.00 -2.86
N ALA A 291 1.57 -40.44 -1.95
CA ALA A 291 0.95 -41.77 -2.02
C ALA A 291 0.01 -41.92 -3.22
N ALA A 292 -0.76 -40.87 -3.54
CA ALA A 292 -1.62 -40.84 -4.72
C ALA A 292 -0.78 -40.89 -6.01
N GLU A 293 0.30 -40.12 -6.10
CA GLU A 293 1.23 -40.15 -7.25
C GLU A 293 1.86 -41.54 -7.44
N GLN A 294 2.31 -42.19 -6.37
CA GLN A 294 2.85 -43.55 -6.43
C GLN A 294 1.83 -44.60 -6.86
N SER A 295 0.54 -44.39 -6.56
CA SER A 295 -0.54 -45.31 -6.97
C SER A 295 -0.92 -45.20 -8.45
N LEU A 296 -0.44 -44.15 -9.14
CA LEU A 296 -0.68 -43.88 -10.56
C LEU A 296 0.48 -44.32 -11.47
N LEU A 297 1.59 -44.79 -10.89
CA LEU A 297 2.78 -45.34 -11.58
C LEU A 297 2.75 -46.87 -11.65
#